data_AF-A0A373CEN4-F1
#
_entry.id   AF-A0A373CEN4-F1
#
_cell.length_a   1.000
_cell.length_b   1.000
_cell.length_c   1.000
_cell.angle_alpha   90.00
_cell.angle_beta   90.00
_cell.angle_gamma   90.00
#
_symmetry.space_group_name_H-M   'P 1'
#
loop_
_entity.id
_entity.type
_entity.pdbx_description
1 polymer ?
#
loop_
_entity_poly.entity_id
_entity_poly.type
_entity_poly.pdbx_seq_one_letter_code
_entity_poly.pdbx_strand_id
1 'polypeptide(L)'
;MKAYTSKAVAAWLDISERRVRQLRDEKVITEIRPGLYDLKTVNHQYINYLRKNNPESESAIDYNAERAKLVRAKREAQELELQLRRNEVHTTEDVEQVMTDTLVRFKTRLMAIPAKLSPILSKKKDQTEIFKLLKSAIDEVLEELSDFQTVFGYGVDNEEKHS
;
A
#
# COMPACT_ATOMS: atom_id res chain seq x y z
N MET A 1 -17.60 -31.73 36.58
CA MET A 1 -16.45 -32.07 35.71
C MET A 1 -16.52 -33.56 35.41
N LYS A 2 -16.62 -33.96 34.14
CA LYS A 2 -16.66 -35.39 33.78
C LYS A 2 -15.22 -35.91 33.74
N ALA A 3 -14.93 -36.91 34.56
CA ALA A 3 -13.62 -37.55 34.60
C ALA A 3 -13.63 -38.81 33.72
N TYR A 4 -12.56 -39.00 32.94
CA TYR A 4 -12.44 -40.08 31.97
C TYR A 4 -11.26 -40.98 32.30
N THR A 5 -11.38 -42.28 32.00
CA THR A 5 -10.33 -43.26 32.23
C THR A 5 -9.24 -43.17 31.16
N SER A 6 -8.05 -43.73 31.46
CA SER A 6 -6.93 -43.82 30.51
C SER A 6 -7.35 -44.39 29.14
N LYS A 7 -8.26 -45.37 29.12
CA LYS A 7 -8.80 -45.99 27.91
C LYS A 7 -9.61 -45.02 27.05
N ALA A 8 -10.44 -44.20 27.69
CA ALA A 8 -11.25 -43.20 26.99
C ALA A 8 -10.38 -42.06 26.43
N VAL A 9 -9.35 -41.65 27.18
CA VAL A 9 -8.37 -40.65 26.71
C VAL A 9 -7.56 -41.20 25.53
N ALA A 10 -7.10 -42.45 25.63
CA ALA A 10 -6.37 -43.14 24.56
C ALA A 10 -7.18 -43.18 23.26
N ALA A 11 -8.45 -43.58 23.33
CA ALA A 11 -9.34 -43.62 22.17
C ALA A 11 -9.62 -42.23 21.58
N TRP A 12 -9.67 -41.18 22.41
CA TRP A 12 -10.00 -39.83 21.95
C TRP A 12 -8.80 -39.06 21.37
N LEU A 13 -7.60 -39.34 21.87
CA LEU A 13 -6.35 -38.75 21.36
C LEU A 13 -5.69 -39.62 20.28
N ASP A 14 -6.32 -40.73 19.90
CA ASP A 14 -5.82 -41.72 18.94
C ASP A 14 -4.40 -42.23 19.27
N ILE A 15 -4.19 -42.58 20.54
CA ILE A 15 -2.91 -43.10 21.05
C ILE A 15 -3.14 -44.33 21.92
N SER A 16 -2.09 -45.13 22.15
CA SER A 16 -2.18 -46.28 23.05
C SER A 16 -2.32 -45.86 24.52
N GLU A 17 -3.01 -46.67 25.33
CA GLU A 17 -3.08 -46.47 26.79
C GLU A 17 -1.70 -46.44 27.45
N ARG A 18 -0.74 -47.19 26.91
CA ARG A 18 0.67 -47.15 27.33
C ARG A 18 1.25 -45.76 27.09
N ARG A 19 0.98 -45.13 25.94
CA ARG A 19 1.45 -43.78 25.62
C ARG A 19 0.83 -42.74 26.54
N VAL A 20 -0.46 -42.88 26.90
CA VAL A 20 -1.11 -42.02 27.90
C VAL A 20 -0.37 -42.08 29.24
N ARG A 21 -0.03 -43.28 29.73
CA ARG A 21 0.72 -43.45 30.99
C ARG A 21 2.14 -42.86 30.91
N GLN A 22 2.82 -43.06 29.79
CA GLN A 22 4.14 -42.44 29.56
C GLN A 22 4.07 -40.91 29.60
N LEU A 23 3.08 -40.31 28.91
CA LEU A 23 2.90 -38.85 28.90
C LEU A 23 2.58 -38.30 30.30
N ARG A 24 1.90 -39.07 31.14
CA ARG A 24 1.70 -38.71 32.54
C ARG A 24 3.01 -38.79 33.33
N ASP A 25 3.78 -39.85 33.15
CA ASP A 25 5.06 -40.06 33.86
C ASP A 25 6.10 -39.00 33.45
N GLU A 26 6.08 -38.58 32.18
CA GLU A 26 6.82 -37.45 31.61
C GLU A 26 6.29 -36.08 32.09
N LYS A 27 5.23 -36.05 32.91
CA LYS A 27 4.53 -34.84 33.41
C LYS A 27 3.96 -33.94 32.31
N VAL A 28 3.69 -34.49 31.14
CA VAL A 28 3.07 -33.77 30.01
C VAL A 28 1.57 -33.61 30.21
N ILE A 29 0.90 -34.64 30.72
CA ILE A 29 -0.55 -34.64 30.99
C ILE A 29 -0.83 -34.75 32.49
N THR A 30 -1.88 -34.09 32.97
CA THR A 30 -2.25 -34.06 34.39
C THR A 30 -3.46 -34.94 34.70
N GLU A 31 -3.36 -35.74 35.77
CA GLU A 31 -4.46 -36.51 36.35
C GLU A 31 -5.21 -35.68 37.40
N ILE A 32 -6.55 -35.79 37.43
CA ILE A 32 -7.36 -35.20 38.52
C ILE A 32 -7.30 -36.10 39.76
N ARG A 33 -7.35 -37.41 39.54
CA ARG A 33 -7.22 -38.48 40.53
C ARG A 33 -6.47 -39.64 39.86
N PRO A 34 -5.86 -40.56 40.63
CA PRO A 34 -5.13 -41.69 40.06
C PRO A 34 -5.94 -42.40 38.96
N GLY A 35 -5.47 -42.33 37.72
CA GLY A 35 -6.10 -42.95 36.55
C GLY A 35 -7.36 -42.26 35.99
N LEU A 36 -7.71 -41.07 36.46
CA LEU A 36 -8.85 -40.25 36.03
C LEU A 36 -8.40 -38.89 35.52
N TYR A 37 -8.82 -38.55 34.30
CA TYR A 37 -8.35 -37.38 33.56
C TYR A 37 -9.50 -36.45 33.19
N ASP A 38 -9.19 -35.16 33.09
CA ASP A 38 -10.08 -34.20 32.41
C ASP A 38 -9.71 -34.14 30.93
N LEU A 39 -10.66 -34.52 30.10
CA LEU A 39 -10.47 -34.65 28.67
C LEU A 39 -10.09 -33.32 28.02
N LYS A 40 -10.73 -32.22 28.44
CA LYS A 40 -10.47 -30.88 27.88
C LYS A 40 -9.05 -30.39 28.22
N THR A 41 -8.63 -30.57 29.47
CA THR A 41 -7.30 -30.19 29.96
C THR A 41 -6.21 -31.02 29.29
N VAL A 42 -6.38 -32.34 29.26
CA VAL A 42 -5.41 -33.24 28.63
C VAL A 42 -5.27 -32.99 27.12
N ASN A 43 -6.35 -32.62 26.41
CA ASN A 43 -6.25 -32.26 24.99
C ASN A 43 -5.32 -31.07 24.77
N HIS A 44 -5.54 -29.98 25.53
CA HIS A 44 -4.73 -28.77 25.38
C HIS A 44 -3.27 -29.05 25.72
N GLN A 45 -3.01 -29.84 26.77
CA GLN A 45 -1.66 -30.26 27.16
C GLN A 45 -0.98 -31.09 26.08
N TYR A 46 -1.70 -32.05 25.49
CA TYR A 46 -1.19 -32.91 24.43
C TYR A 46 -0.93 -32.14 23.13
N ILE A 47 -1.84 -31.25 22.73
CA ILE A 47 -1.65 -30.35 21.57
C ILE A 47 -0.41 -29.47 21.79
N ASN A 48 -0.25 -28.89 22.98
CA ASN A 48 0.90 -28.04 23.28
C ASN A 48 2.22 -28.82 23.30
N TYR A 49 2.19 -30.08 23.76
CA TYR A 49 3.34 -30.99 23.68
C TYR A 49 3.72 -31.29 22.24
N LEU A 50 2.75 -31.61 21.38
CA LEU A 50 2.98 -31.85 19.96
C LEU A 50 3.57 -30.62 19.26
N ARG A 51 3.08 -29.42 19.58
CA ARG A 51 3.63 -28.16 19.06
C ARG A 51 5.09 -27.93 19.49
N LYS A 52 5.43 -28.24 20.74
CA LYS A 52 6.80 -28.07 21.25
C LYS A 52 7.78 -29.12 20.72
N ASN A 53 7.31 -30.34 20.49
CA ASN A 53 8.16 -31.46 20.05
C ASN A 53 8.27 -31.59 18.53
N ASN A 54 7.49 -30.84 17.75
CA ASN A 54 7.65 -30.71 16.30
C ASN A 54 8.24 -29.32 15.96
N PRO A 55 9.57 -29.19 15.83
CA PRO A 55 10.21 -27.94 15.38
C PRO A 55 9.82 -27.53 13.95
N GLU A 56 9.25 -28.44 13.14
CA GLU A 56 8.64 -28.08 11.83
C GLU A 56 7.33 -27.26 11.97
N SER A 57 6.78 -27.10 13.17
CA SER A 57 5.61 -26.22 13.38
C SER A 57 6.00 -24.73 13.50
N GLU A 58 7.27 -24.42 13.78
CA GLU A 58 7.81 -23.06 13.66
C GLU A 58 7.77 -22.60 12.19
N SER A 59 8.11 -23.48 11.24
CA SER A 59 8.00 -23.19 9.80
C SER A 59 6.56 -23.00 9.31
N ALA A 60 5.56 -23.62 9.95
CA ALA A 60 4.16 -23.43 9.59
C ALA A 60 3.58 -22.09 10.10
N ILE A 61 4.08 -21.61 11.25
CA ILE A 61 3.75 -20.28 11.78
C ILE A 61 4.43 -19.20 10.93
N ASP A 62 5.68 -19.43 10.51
CA ASP A 62 6.40 -18.52 9.63
C ASP A 62 5.77 -18.45 8.22
N TYR A 63 5.39 -19.59 7.64
CA TYR A 63 4.70 -19.62 6.34
C TYR A 63 3.40 -18.80 6.33
N ASN A 64 2.59 -18.89 7.40
CA ASN A 64 1.38 -18.08 7.52
C ASN A 64 1.70 -16.59 7.71
N ALA A 65 2.76 -16.26 8.43
CA ALA A 65 3.22 -14.88 8.62
C ALA A 65 3.78 -14.29 7.33
N GLU A 66 4.61 -15.01 6.59
CA GLU A 66 5.11 -14.63 5.27
C GLU A 66 3.99 -14.49 4.25
N ARG A 67 3.05 -15.43 4.22
CA ARG A 67 1.87 -15.34 3.36
C ARG A 67 0.99 -14.14 3.70
N ALA A 68 0.82 -13.82 4.99
CA ALA A 68 0.09 -12.63 5.41
C ALA A 68 0.81 -11.33 4.97
N LYS A 69 2.14 -11.27 5.07
CA LYS A 69 2.94 -10.15 4.56
C LYS A 69 2.82 -10.02 3.04
N LEU A 70 2.90 -11.13 2.31
CA LEU A 70 2.78 -11.17 0.85
C LEU A 70 1.39 -10.71 0.40
N VAL A 71 0.33 -11.18 1.07
CA VAL A 71 -1.05 -10.76 0.77
C VAL A 71 -1.24 -9.28 1.04
N ARG A 72 -0.65 -8.74 2.12
CA ARG A 72 -0.68 -7.30 2.40
C ARG A 72 0.03 -6.49 1.31
N ALA A 73 1.25 -6.87 0.94
CA ALA A 73 2.00 -6.21 -0.11
C ALA A 73 1.27 -6.29 -1.47
N LYS A 74 0.66 -7.43 -1.79
CA LYS A 74 -0.13 -7.60 -3.01
C LYS A 74 -1.39 -6.72 -3.01
N ARG A 75 -2.04 -6.57 -1.85
CA ARG A 75 -3.18 -5.66 -1.70
C ARG A 75 -2.75 -4.20 -1.90
N GLU A 76 -1.68 -3.77 -1.26
CA GLU A 76 -1.15 -2.41 -1.41
C GLU A 76 -0.75 -2.11 -2.86
N ALA A 77 -0.10 -3.07 -3.53
CA ALA A 77 0.21 -2.96 -4.95
C ALA A 77 -1.05 -2.86 -5.84
N GLN A 78 -2.09 -3.63 -5.53
CA GLN A 78 -3.37 -3.55 -6.23
C GLN A 78 -4.14 -2.25 -5.94
N GLU A 79 -4.05 -1.71 -4.72
CA GLU A 79 -4.62 -0.41 -4.38
C GLU A 79 -3.90 0.71 -5.13
N LEU A 80 -2.56 0.65 -5.24
CA LEU A 80 -1.79 1.58 -6.08
C LEU A 80 -2.14 1.44 -7.56
N GLU A 81 -2.29 0.22 -8.08
CA GLU A 81 -2.72 -0.03 -9.46
C GLU A 81 -4.14 0.51 -9.72
N LEU A 82 -5.05 0.38 -8.76
CA LEU A 82 -6.39 0.95 -8.83
C LEU A 82 -6.36 2.49 -8.85
N GLN A 83 -5.49 3.10 -8.04
CA GLN A 83 -5.29 4.56 -8.02
C GLN A 83 -4.67 5.09 -9.31
N LEU A 84 -3.69 4.37 -9.88
CA LEU A 84 -3.13 4.65 -11.20
C LEU A 84 -4.22 4.60 -12.28
N ARG A 85 -5.07 3.56 -12.27
CA ARG A 85 -6.22 3.45 -13.21
C ARG A 85 -7.29 4.52 -13.02
N ARG A 86 -7.33 5.19 -11.86
CA ARG A 86 -8.27 6.29 -11.58
C ARG A 86 -7.71 7.67 -11.93
N ASN A 87 -6.53 7.76 -12.56
CA ASN A 87 -5.86 9.03 -12.89
C ASN A 87 -5.53 9.89 -11.65
N GLU A 88 -5.41 9.31 -10.45
CA GLU A 88 -5.13 10.05 -9.21
C GLU A 88 -3.63 10.04 -8.83
N VAL A 89 -2.83 9.20 -9.47
CA VAL A 89 -1.39 9.07 -9.19
C VAL A 89 -0.63 9.20 -10.50
N HIS A 90 0.17 10.26 -10.62
CA HIS A 90 1.15 10.44 -11.69
C HIS A 90 2.52 9.99 -11.21
N THR A 91 3.34 9.45 -12.09
CA THR A 91 4.74 9.19 -11.71
C THR A 91 5.45 10.53 -11.49
N THR A 92 6.49 10.53 -10.66
CA THR A 92 7.30 11.74 -10.46
C THR A 92 7.90 12.22 -11.78
N GLU A 93 8.26 11.31 -12.67
CA GLU A 93 8.80 11.57 -14.01
C GLU A 93 7.79 12.32 -14.89
N ASP A 94 6.52 11.91 -14.90
CA ASP A 94 5.46 12.58 -15.67
C ASP A 94 5.26 14.02 -15.20
N VAL A 95 5.25 14.24 -13.88
CA VAL A 95 5.09 15.58 -13.29
C VAL A 95 6.31 16.46 -13.61
N GLU A 96 7.52 15.91 -13.54
CA GLU A 96 8.75 16.64 -13.87
C GLU A 96 8.78 17.08 -15.33
N GLN A 97 8.33 16.20 -16.25
CA GLN A 97 8.31 16.50 -17.67
C GLN A 97 7.33 17.63 -17.99
N VAL A 98 6.08 17.56 -17.47
CA VAL A 98 5.07 18.60 -17.70
C VAL A 98 5.51 19.93 -17.09
N MET A 99 6.07 19.92 -15.88
CA MET A 99 6.62 21.13 -15.25
C MET A 99 7.76 21.73 -16.08
N THR A 100 8.67 20.89 -16.58
CA THR A 100 9.80 21.34 -17.41
C THR A 100 9.30 21.97 -18.70
N ASP A 101 8.39 21.32 -19.41
CA ASP A 101 7.81 21.83 -20.66
C ASP A 101 7.09 23.16 -20.46
N THR A 102 6.33 23.28 -19.36
CA THR A 102 5.63 24.51 -18.99
C THR A 102 6.62 25.65 -18.74
N LEU A 103 7.68 25.39 -17.96
CA LEU A 103 8.72 26.38 -17.67
C LEU A 103 9.50 26.80 -18.92
N VAL A 104 9.78 25.87 -19.84
CA VAL A 104 10.45 26.16 -21.11
C VAL A 104 9.57 27.05 -22.01
N ARG A 105 8.28 26.74 -22.12
CA ARG A 105 7.31 27.58 -22.85
C ARG A 105 7.22 28.98 -22.24
N PHE A 106 7.10 29.07 -20.92
CA PHE A 106 7.06 30.34 -20.19
C PHE A 106 8.32 31.18 -20.43
N LYS A 107 9.50 30.58 -20.31
CA LYS A 107 10.79 31.23 -20.61
C LYS A 107 10.82 31.77 -22.05
N THR A 108 10.37 30.98 -23.01
CA THR A 108 10.35 31.36 -24.43
C THR A 108 9.46 32.58 -24.67
N ARG A 109 8.27 32.62 -24.05
CA ARG A 109 7.36 33.77 -24.16
C ARG A 109 7.88 35.02 -23.48
N LEU A 110 8.47 34.91 -22.28
CA LEU A 110 9.12 36.04 -21.62
C LEU A 110 10.23 36.64 -22.49
N MET A 111 11.03 35.81 -23.17
CA MET A 111 12.06 36.30 -24.11
C MET A 111 11.46 36.96 -25.37
N ALA A 112 10.24 36.61 -25.75
CA ALA A 112 9.54 37.23 -26.86
C ALA A 112 9.00 38.64 -26.53
N ILE A 113 8.77 38.96 -25.25
CA ILE A 113 8.25 40.28 -24.82
C ILE A 113 9.20 41.42 -25.26
N PRO A 114 10.51 41.40 -24.92
CA PRO A 114 11.43 42.43 -25.40
C PRO A 114 11.48 42.48 -26.93
N ALA A 115 11.55 41.34 -27.62
CA ALA A 115 11.62 41.31 -29.07
C ALA A 115 10.41 41.99 -29.74
N LYS A 116 9.20 41.79 -29.20
CA LYS A 116 7.95 42.38 -29.71
C LYS A 116 7.79 43.84 -29.30
N LEU A 117 8.12 44.20 -28.06
CA LEU A 117 7.86 45.53 -27.52
C LEU A 117 8.98 46.53 -27.79
N SER A 118 10.25 46.12 -27.92
CA SER A 118 11.38 47.04 -28.14
C SER A 118 11.17 48.00 -29.33
N PRO A 119 10.71 47.56 -30.53
CA PRO A 119 10.44 48.46 -31.65
C PRO A 119 9.30 49.44 -31.38
N ILE A 120 8.26 49.01 -30.64
CA ILE A 120 7.07 49.81 -30.33
C ILE A 120 7.40 50.87 -29.28
N LEU A 121 8.12 50.47 -28.23
CA LEU A 121 8.52 51.36 -27.13
C LEU A 121 9.54 52.40 -27.60
N SER A 122 10.41 52.06 -28.57
CA SER A 122 11.38 53.02 -29.14
C SER A 122 10.76 54.28 -29.77
N LYS A 123 9.48 54.19 -30.15
CA LYS A 123 8.72 55.29 -30.80
C LYS A 123 7.84 56.07 -29.82
N LYS A 124 7.71 55.60 -28.58
CA LYS A 124 6.84 56.22 -27.56
C LYS A 124 7.67 57.09 -26.62
N LYS A 125 7.11 58.24 -26.25
CA LYS A 125 7.73 59.22 -25.34
C LYS A 125 6.99 59.35 -24.00
N ASP A 126 5.77 58.82 -23.90
CA ASP A 126 4.98 58.83 -22.67
C ASP A 126 5.29 57.59 -21.83
N GLN A 127 5.81 57.83 -20.63
CA GLN A 127 6.15 56.81 -19.64
C GLN A 127 4.92 55.99 -19.20
N THR A 128 3.74 56.62 -19.14
CA THR A 128 2.51 55.95 -18.69
C THR A 128 2.04 54.92 -19.71
N GLU A 129 2.13 55.26 -21.00
CA GLU A 129 1.81 54.32 -22.08
C GLU A 129 2.80 53.16 -22.16
N ILE A 130 4.10 53.44 -21.98
CA ILE A 130 5.16 52.43 -21.95
C ILE A 130 4.88 51.42 -20.82
N PHE A 131 4.56 51.91 -19.62
CA PHE A 131 4.25 51.05 -18.49
C PHE A 131 3.01 50.18 -18.74
N LYS A 132 1.92 50.75 -19.28
CA LYS A 132 0.70 50.00 -19.60
C LYS A 132 0.96 48.88 -20.61
N LEU A 133 1.77 49.13 -21.64
CA LEU A 133 2.13 48.13 -22.65
C LEU A 133 2.95 46.99 -22.07
N LEU A 134 3.96 47.30 -21.26
CA LEU A 134 4.77 46.28 -20.59
C LEU A 134 3.92 45.45 -19.62
N LYS A 135 3.09 46.11 -18.81
CA LYS A 135 2.22 45.44 -17.86
C LYS A 135 1.24 44.51 -18.58
N SER A 136 0.57 44.98 -19.64
CA SER A 136 -0.36 44.16 -20.41
C SER A 136 0.30 42.91 -21.01
N ALA A 137 1.54 43.02 -21.53
CA ALA A 137 2.24 41.87 -22.10
C ALA A 137 2.70 40.87 -21.03
N ILE A 138 3.03 41.34 -19.82
CA ILE A 138 3.38 40.47 -18.69
C ILE A 138 2.12 39.77 -18.16
N ASP A 139 1.02 40.51 -17.99
CA ASP A 139 -0.26 39.98 -17.52
C ASP A 139 -0.79 38.89 -18.48
N GLU A 140 -0.68 39.08 -19.81
CA GLU A 140 -1.04 38.08 -20.83
C GLU A 140 -0.23 36.77 -20.68
N VAL A 141 1.07 36.87 -20.41
CA VAL A 141 1.93 35.69 -20.23
C VAL A 141 1.66 34.99 -18.88
N LEU A 142 1.31 35.75 -17.85
CA LEU A 142 0.94 35.20 -16.54
C LEU A 142 -0.43 34.52 -16.56
N GLU A 143 -1.39 35.07 -17.28
CA GLU A 143 -2.74 34.52 -17.38
C GLU A 143 -2.71 33.15 -18.08
N GLU A 144 -1.89 33.00 -19.12
CA GLU A 144 -1.66 31.70 -19.75
C GLU A 144 -0.92 30.69 -18.87
N LEU A 145 -0.04 31.15 -17.98
CA LEU A 145 0.58 30.25 -16.98
C LEU A 145 -0.45 29.81 -15.92
N SER A 146 -1.43 30.66 -15.61
CA SER A 146 -2.47 30.38 -14.63
C SER A 146 -3.56 29.44 -15.14
N ASP A 147 -3.68 29.26 -16.45
CA ASP A 147 -4.56 28.26 -17.06
C ASP A 147 -3.94 26.86 -16.97
N PHE A 148 -3.84 26.39 -15.73
CA PHE A 148 -3.34 25.06 -15.42
C PHE A 148 -4.17 23.95 -16.07
N GLN A 149 -5.45 24.18 -16.41
CA GLN A 149 -6.29 23.16 -17.03
C GLN A 149 -5.88 22.83 -18.46
N THR A 150 -5.49 23.84 -19.26
CA THR A 150 -4.96 23.60 -20.62
C THR A 150 -3.50 23.13 -20.59
N VAL A 151 -2.71 23.57 -19.62
CA VAL A 151 -1.30 23.18 -19.46
C VAL A 151 -1.14 21.73 -19.02
N PHE A 152 -1.97 21.25 -18.09
CA PHE A 152 -1.90 19.87 -17.61
C PHE A 152 -2.58 18.86 -18.53
N GLY A 153 -3.24 19.31 -19.60
CA GLY A 153 -3.84 18.40 -20.57
C GLY A 153 -4.68 17.32 -19.89
N TYR A 154 -5.59 17.71 -18.99
CA TYR A 154 -6.76 16.87 -18.72
C TYR A 154 -7.62 16.86 -19.99
N GLY A 155 -7.06 16.30 -21.06
CA GLY A 155 -7.81 15.73 -22.14
C GLY A 155 -8.71 14.73 -21.48
N VAL A 156 -9.98 15.07 -21.49
CA VAL A 156 -11.08 14.17 -21.20
C VAL A 156 -11.08 13.15 -22.35
N ASP A 157 -10.05 12.30 -22.42
CA ASP A 157 -10.12 11.02 -23.11
C ASP A 157 -10.93 10.11 -22.18
N ASN A 158 -12.20 10.49 -21.99
CA ASN A 158 -13.28 9.54 -21.79
C ASN A 158 -13.37 8.74 -23.10
N GLU A 159 -12.38 7.89 -23.39
CA GLU A 159 -12.63 6.75 -24.25
C GLU A 159 -13.51 5.79 -23.44
N GLU A 160 -14.82 6.02 -23.56
CA GLU A 160 -15.85 4.99 -23.48
C GLU A 160 -15.49 3.84 -24.43
N LYS A 161 -14.64 2.91 -23.99
CA LYS A 161 -14.54 1.55 -24.53
C LYS A 161 -14.26 0.66 -23.32
N HIS A 162 -15.24 -0.10 -22.82
CA HIS A 162 -15.77 -1.26 -23.51
C HIS A 162 -17.19 -1.60 -23.05
N SER A 163 -18.07 -1.79 -24.03
CA SER A 163 -19.20 -2.74 -23.98
C SER A 163 -18.70 -4.18 -23.82
#